data_AF-B7AMX8-F1
#
_entry.id   AF-B7AMX8-F1
#
_cell.length_a   1.000
_cell.length_b   1.000
_cell.length_c   1.000
_cell.angle_alpha   90.00
_cell.angle_beta   90.00
_cell.angle_gamma   90.00
#
_symmetry.space_group_name_H-M   'P 1'
#
loop_
_entity.id
_entity.type
_entity.pdbx_description
1 polymer ?
#
loop_
_entity_poly.entity_id
_entity_poly.type
_entity_poly.pdbx_seq_one_letter_code
_entity_poly.pdbx_strand_id
1 'polypeptide(L)'
;SMPDTAERGNRIMAIFHFTVKIVGRSKGKSVISASAYLNGDVMKNEETGRISYYTSKKEVVYTSLMMCENAPPEWLHVPEENIKRFQQSIRYKRADDKDAALEKFKITFQKQRLWNEVLKIEKNADAQLGRSFEFSLPKEWSRQEQIDYTTEYIQKTFVDEGMCADWSIHDKGDGNPHVHLLVTMRPFNPDHSWGSKEVKDWDFVRDTDGNIVVDESHPDWWQDKKNPDRHGIRIPVLDENGVQKVGARNRKQ
;
A
#
# COMPACT_ATOMS: atom_id res chain seq x y z
N SER A 1 5.62 60.28 19.97
CA SER A 1 6.54 59.48 19.15
C SER A 1 6.80 58.15 19.83
N MET A 2 6.12 57.10 19.37
CA MET A 2 6.56 55.72 19.50
C MET A 2 6.24 55.04 18.16
N PRO A 3 7.18 54.34 17.52
CA PRO A 3 6.88 53.54 16.35
C PRO A 3 6.30 52.22 16.82
N ASP A 4 5.06 51.92 16.43
CA ASP A 4 4.53 50.56 16.51
C ASP A 4 5.05 49.79 15.29
N THR A 5 6.22 49.17 15.45
CA THR A 5 6.75 48.21 14.49
C THR A 5 6.01 46.89 14.68
N ALA A 6 4.84 46.78 14.07
CA ALA A 6 4.24 45.50 13.77
C ALA A 6 5.10 44.81 12.69
N GLU A 7 6.08 44.01 13.11
CA GLU A 7 6.66 42.97 12.25
C GLU A 7 5.51 42.13 11.70
N ARG A 8 5.20 42.29 10.41
CA ARG A 8 4.46 41.29 9.64
C ARG A 8 5.37 40.08 9.49
N GLY A 9 5.50 39.30 10.55
CA GLY A 9 5.97 37.93 10.47
C GLY A 9 5.11 37.23 9.44
N ASN A 10 5.74 36.77 8.37
CA ASN A 10 5.14 35.97 7.32
C ASN A 10 4.50 34.74 7.98
N ARG A 11 3.20 34.81 8.33
CA ARG A 11 2.45 33.66 8.83
C ARG A 11 2.32 32.70 7.66
N ILE A 12 3.30 31.82 7.53
CA ILE A 12 3.27 30.77 6.53
C ILE A 12 2.18 29.81 6.96
N MET A 13 1.12 29.76 6.17
CA MET A 13 -0.05 28.91 6.40
C MET A 13 0.35 27.44 6.17
N ALA A 14 -0.11 26.55 7.06
CA ALA A 14 -0.02 25.11 6.82
C ALA A 14 -0.75 24.78 5.50
N ILE A 15 -0.03 24.13 4.58
CA ILE A 15 -0.59 23.70 3.29
C ILE A 15 -1.21 22.33 3.50
N PHE A 16 -2.54 22.23 3.30
CA PHE A 16 -3.23 20.95 3.26
C PHE A 16 -3.35 20.48 1.81
N HIS A 17 -2.74 19.34 1.51
CA HIS A 17 -2.90 18.62 0.26
C HIS A 17 -3.09 17.14 0.60
N PHE A 18 -4.05 16.49 -0.06
CA PHE A 18 -4.29 15.06 0.06
C PHE A 18 -4.77 14.52 -1.29
N THR A 19 -4.07 13.53 -1.83
CA THR A 19 -4.41 12.91 -3.11
C THR A 19 -4.35 11.40 -3.00
N VAL A 20 -5.35 10.72 -3.57
CA VAL A 20 -5.40 9.25 -3.68
C VAL A 20 -5.44 8.83 -5.13
N LYS A 21 -4.61 7.86 -5.51
CA LYS A 21 -4.59 7.27 -6.86
C LYS A 21 -4.46 5.76 -6.78
N ILE A 22 -5.01 5.08 -7.77
CA ILE A 22 -4.75 3.65 -8.00
C ILE A 22 -3.51 3.50 -8.88
N VAL A 23 -2.62 2.60 -8.46
CA VAL A 23 -1.51 2.09 -9.26
C VAL A 23 -1.97 0.76 -9.84
N GLY A 24 -2.18 0.69 -11.14
CA GLY A 24 -2.71 -0.51 -11.81
C GLY A 24 -2.17 -0.69 -13.23
N ARG A 25 -2.25 -1.92 -13.72
CA ARG A 25 -1.70 -2.34 -15.02
C ARG A 25 -2.39 -1.66 -16.21
N SER A 26 -3.71 -1.41 -16.13
CA SER A 26 -4.50 -0.79 -17.21
C SER A 26 -4.01 0.59 -17.64
N LYS A 27 -3.35 1.33 -16.76
CA LYS A 27 -2.78 2.66 -17.04
C LYS A 27 -1.28 2.61 -17.39
N GLY A 28 -0.74 1.42 -17.65
CA GLY A 28 0.69 1.20 -17.92
C GLY A 28 1.61 1.50 -16.72
N LYS A 29 1.04 1.65 -15.51
CA LYS A 29 1.82 2.00 -14.32
C LYS A 29 2.49 0.76 -13.75
N SER A 30 3.76 0.89 -13.38
CA SER A 30 4.53 -0.15 -12.69
C SER A 30 4.57 0.15 -11.19
N VAL A 31 4.10 -0.79 -10.38
CA VAL A 31 4.14 -0.66 -8.91
C VAL A 31 5.58 -0.66 -8.38
N ILE A 32 6.48 -1.41 -9.01
CA ILE A 32 7.91 -1.41 -8.73
C ILE A 32 8.52 -0.04 -9.04
N SER A 33 8.16 0.56 -10.17
CA SER A 33 8.63 1.90 -10.53
C SER A 33 8.08 2.96 -9.58
N ALA A 34 6.83 2.81 -9.14
CA ALA A 34 6.21 3.71 -8.16
C ALA A 34 6.93 3.64 -6.80
N SER A 35 7.18 2.43 -6.29
CA SER A 35 7.95 2.24 -5.05
C SER A 35 9.39 2.74 -5.18
N ALA A 36 10.09 2.45 -6.28
CA ALA A 36 11.45 2.97 -6.50
C ALA A 36 11.48 4.51 -6.56
N TYR A 37 10.49 5.13 -7.21
CA TYR A 37 10.35 6.59 -7.28
C TYR A 37 10.08 7.21 -5.91
N LEU A 38 9.14 6.61 -5.16
CA LEU A 38 8.77 7.02 -3.80
C LEU A 38 9.98 6.97 -2.86
N ASN A 39 10.86 5.99 -3.01
CA ASN A 39 11.98 5.77 -2.09
C ASN A 39 13.32 6.35 -2.56
N GLY A 40 13.39 6.86 -3.80
CA GLY A 40 14.65 7.32 -4.38
C GLY A 40 15.66 6.18 -4.54
N ASP A 41 15.17 5.01 -4.97
CA ASP A 41 15.93 3.75 -4.94
C ASP A 41 16.04 3.09 -6.32
N VAL A 42 16.70 1.92 -6.34
CA VAL A 42 16.77 1.04 -7.50
C VAL A 42 16.00 -0.23 -7.20
N MET A 43 15.00 -0.56 -8.02
CA MET A 43 14.23 -1.80 -7.87
C MET A 43 14.04 -2.49 -9.21
N LYS A 44 14.08 -3.82 -9.19
CA LYS A 44 13.84 -4.70 -10.33
C LYS A 44 12.43 -5.27 -10.28
N ASN A 45 11.75 -5.18 -11.41
CA ASN A 45 10.54 -5.94 -11.67
C ASN A 45 10.97 -7.33 -12.18
N GLU A 46 10.65 -8.37 -11.42
CA GLU A 46 11.08 -9.74 -11.70
C GLU A 46 10.35 -10.36 -12.90
N GLU A 47 9.07 -10.02 -13.09
CA GLU A 47 8.24 -10.48 -14.20
C GLU A 47 8.77 -10.01 -15.56
N THR A 48 9.19 -8.75 -15.66
CA THR A 48 9.61 -8.11 -16.92
C THR A 48 11.12 -7.96 -17.06
N GLY A 49 11.87 -8.20 -15.98
CA GLY A 49 13.32 -7.92 -15.90
C GLY A 49 13.71 -6.44 -15.86
N ARG A 50 12.76 -5.50 -16.01
CA ARG A 50 13.02 -4.06 -16.05
C ARG A 50 13.51 -3.54 -14.70
N ILE A 51 14.46 -2.61 -14.73
CA ILE A 51 15.02 -1.98 -13.54
C ILE A 51 14.65 -0.49 -13.55
N SER A 52 14.13 0.00 -12.42
CA SER A 52 13.79 1.41 -12.22
C SER A 52 14.87 2.08 -11.37
N TYR A 53 15.39 3.22 -11.81
CA TYR A 53 16.49 3.93 -11.16
C TYR A 53 16.08 5.35 -10.75
N TYR A 54 16.02 5.62 -9.45
CA TYR A 54 15.64 6.95 -8.92
C TYR A 54 16.60 7.48 -7.84
N THR A 55 17.84 7.00 -7.82
CA THR A 55 18.85 7.36 -6.80
C THR A 55 19.31 8.82 -6.82
N SER A 56 18.92 9.59 -7.83
CA SER A 56 19.19 11.04 -7.90
C SER A 56 18.22 11.87 -7.05
N LYS A 57 17.14 11.29 -6.52
CA LYS A 57 16.20 11.98 -5.64
C LYS A 57 16.82 12.27 -4.28
N LYS A 58 17.27 13.51 -4.10
CA LYS A 58 17.80 14.01 -2.83
C LYS A 58 16.74 14.46 -1.84
N GLU A 59 15.50 14.61 -2.30
CA GLU A 59 14.35 15.05 -1.51
C GLU A 59 13.79 13.97 -0.58
N VAL A 60 14.17 12.70 -0.73
CA VAL A 60 13.71 11.63 0.16
C VAL A 60 14.51 11.68 1.46
N VAL A 61 13.85 12.17 2.52
CA VAL A 61 14.47 12.44 3.82
C VAL A 61 14.16 11.37 4.87
N TYR A 62 13.14 10.56 4.64
CA TYR A 62 12.81 9.39 5.46
C TYR A 62 12.11 8.33 4.61
N THR A 63 12.29 7.06 4.94
CA THR A 63 11.62 5.94 4.27
C THR A 63 11.39 4.79 5.23
N SER A 64 10.25 4.11 5.11
CA SER A 64 9.92 2.96 5.94
C SER A 64 9.02 1.96 5.20
N LEU A 65 9.04 0.71 5.66
CA LEU A 65 8.15 -0.35 5.25
C LEU A 65 7.47 -0.90 6.51
N MET A 66 6.15 -0.90 6.51
CA MET A 66 5.34 -1.44 7.60
C MET A 66 4.54 -2.62 7.06
N MET A 67 4.76 -3.79 7.65
CA MET A 67 4.05 -5.01 7.29
C MET A 67 2.89 -5.21 8.27
N CYS A 68 1.73 -5.59 7.77
CA CYS A 68 0.61 -5.97 8.63
C CYS A 68 0.85 -7.32 9.32
N GLU A 69 0.11 -7.61 10.39
CA GLU A 69 0.29 -8.78 11.28
C GLU A 69 0.47 -10.11 10.52
N ASN A 70 -0.37 -10.35 9.51
CA ASN A 70 -0.39 -11.63 8.78
C ASN A 70 0.53 -11.66 7.55
N ALA A 71 1.27 -10.59 7.25
CA ALA A 71 2.20 -10.60 6.13
C ALA A 71 3.29 -11.66 6.34
N PRO A 72 3.71 -12.40 5.30
CA PRO A 72 4.66 -13.49 5.50
C PRO A 72 5.98 -12.99 6.11
N PRO A 73 6.39 -13.49 7.29
CA PRO A 73 7.53 -12.95 8.02
C PRO A 73 8.84 -13.15 7.26
N GLU A 74 8.92 -14.18 6.41
CA GLU A 74 10.08 -14.42 5.58
C GLU A 74 10.33 -13.31 4.56
N TRP A 75 9.35 -12.45 4.27
CA TRP A 75 9.53 -11.29 3.37
C TRP A 75 10.39 -10.18 3.96
N LEU A 76 10.48 -10.12 5.29
CA LEU A 76 11.42 -9.23 5.99
C LEU A 76 12.86 -9.77 5.96
N HIS A 77 13.04 -11.07 5.71
CA HIS A 77 14.37 -11.65 5.64
C HIS A 77 15.07 -11.34 4.31
N VAL A 78 16.30 -10.85 4.41
CA VAL A 78 17.21 -10.65 3.28
C VAL A 78 18.23 -11.80 3.29
N PRO A 79 18.26 -12.66 2.26
CA PRO A 79 19.19 -13.78 2.22
C PRO A 79 20.65 -13.33 2.33
N GLU A 80 21.47 -14.10 3.04
CA GLU A 80 22.89 -13.76 3.25
C GLU A 80 23.66 -13.56 1.95
N GLU A 81 23.33 -14.32 0.90
CA GLU A 81 23.95 -14.20 -0.41
C GLU A 81 23.71 -12.81 -1.04
N ASN A 82 22.51 -12.24 -0.84
CA ASN A 82 22.19 -10.90 -1.32
C ASN A 82 22.96 -9.84 -0.54
N ILE A 83 23.13 -10.03 0.78
CA ILE A 83 23.95 -9.16 1.62
C ILE A 83 25.41 -9.21 1.17
N LYS A 84 26.00 -10.40 1.02
CA LYS A 84 27.38 -10.59 0.56
C LYS A 84 27.60 -9.95 -0.81
N ARG A 85 26.67 -10.14 -1.74
CA ARG A 85 26.70 -9.51 -3.07
C ARG A 85 26.63 -7.98 -2.98
N PHE A 86 25.78 -7.44 -2.11
CA PHE A 86 25.70 -5.99 -1.90
C PHE A 86 26.99 -5.42 -1.32
N GLN A 87 27.58 -6.09 -0.33
CA GLN A 87 28.85 -5.67 0.29
C GLN A 87 30.03 -5.67 -0.69
N GLN A 88 29.98 -6.50 -1.74
CA GLN A 88 30.98 -6.49 -2.81
C GLN A 88 30.78 -5.36 -3.84
N SER A 89 29.60 -4.73 -3.86
CA SER A 89 29.23 -3.71 -4.83
C SER A 89 30.04 -2.42 -4.68
N ILE A 90 30.20 -1.68 -5.79
CA ILE A 90 30.84 -0.36 -5.79
C ILE A 90 30.08 0.62 -4.88
N ARG A 91 28.73 0.53 -4.86
CA ARG A 91 27.88 1.39 -4.02
C ARG A 91 28.22 1.22 -2.54
N TYR A 92 28.31 -0.01 -2.06
CA TYR A 92 28.70 -0.28 -0.67
C TYR A 92 30.14 0.17 -0.40
N LYS A 93 31.08 -0.21 -1.27
CA LYS A 93 32.50 0.15 -1.12
C LYS A 93 32.75 1.66 -1.07
N ARG A 94 31.97 2.46 -1.79
CA ARG A 94 32.06 3.93 -1.82
C ARG A 94 31.20 4.65 -0.77
N ALA A 95 30.32 3.96 -0.05
CA ALA A 95 29.51 4.60 0.98
C ALA A 95 30.39 5.09 2.14
N ASP A 96 30.15 6.31 2.61
CA ASP A 96 30.85 6.87 3.77
C ASP A 96 30.47 6.12 5.05
N ASP A 97 29.19 5.80 5.20
CA ASP A 97 28.64 4.97 6.27
C ASP A 97 28.20 3.61 5.71
N LYS A 98 28.90 2.55 6.13
CA LYS A 98 28.62 1.18 5.68
C LYS A 98 27.35 0.61 6.29
N ASP A 99 27.08 0.92 7.54
CA ASP A 99 25.94 0.37 8.28
C ASP A 99 24.65 0.99 7.77
N ALA A 100 24.62 2.32 7.60
CA ALA A 100 23.50 3.01 6.98
C ALA A 100 23.25 2.53 5.53
N ALA A 101 24.32 2.28 4.76
CA ALA A 101 24.18 1.75 3.40
C ALA A 101 23.59 0.33 3.39
N LEU A 102 23.98 -0.51 4.35
CA LEU A 102 23.45 -1.86 4.51
C LEU A 102 21.99 -1.86 4.95
N GLU A 103 21.62 -1.05 5.93
CA GLU A 103 20.23 -0.93 6.38
C GLU A 103 19.33 -0.39 5.27
N LYS A 104 19.78 0.63 4.53
CA LYS A 104 19.07 1.10 3.34
C LYS A 104 18.88 -0.03 2.32
N PHE A 105 19.91 -0.82 2.03
CA PHE A 105 19.79 -1.95 1.12
C PHE A 105 18.76 -2.98 1.59
N LYS A 106 18.74 -3.33 2.88
CA LYS A 106 17.78 -4.29 3.43
C LYS A 106 16.35 -3.81 3.24
N ILE A 107 16.07 -2.55 3.58
CA ILE A 107 14.74 -1.93 3.40
C ILE A 107 14.35 -1.92 1.92
N THR A 108 15.25 -1.49 1.01
CA THR A 108 14.96 -1.50 -0.44
C THR A 108 14.65 -2.92 -0.93
N PHE A 109 15.37 -3.93 -0.45
CA PHE A 109 15.15 -5.33 -0.82
C PHE A 109 13.78 -5.83 -0.37
N GLN A 110 13.40 -5.55 0.89
CA GLN A 110 12.10 -5.95 1.44
C GLN A 110 10.95 -5.29 0.68
N LYS A 111 11.07 -3.99 0.35
CA LYS A 111 10.10 -3.26 -0.48
C LYS A 111 9.98 -3.86 -1.88
N GLN A 112 11.11 -4.13 -2.52
CA GLN A 112 11.12 -4.80 -3.82
C GLN A 112 10.46 -6.17 -3.74
N ARG A 113 10.70 -6.93 -2.67
CA ARG A 113 10.08 -8.24 -2.45
C ARG A 113 8.57 -8.13 -2.34
N LEU A 114 8.05 -7.30 -1.43
CA LEU A 114 6.61 -7.06 -1.27
C LEU A 114 5.93 -6.77 -2.61
N TRP A 115 6.47 -5.83 -3.37
CA TRP A 115 5.85 -5.40 -4.62
C TRP A 115 5.97 -6.42 -5.75
N ASN A 116 7.00 -7.28 -5.76
CA ASN A 116 7.06 -8.41 -6.68
C ASN A 116 6.08 -9.53 -6.27
N GLU A 117 5.84 -9.75 -4.98
CA GLU A 117 4.82 -10.70 -4.50
C GLU A 117 3.40 -10.24 -4.87
N VAL A 118 3.14 -8.93 -4.81
CA VAL A 118 1.90 -8.33 -5.35
C VAL A 118 1.75 -8.62 -6.85
N LEU A 119 2.81 -8.46 -7.64
CA LEU A 119 2.78 -8.75 -9.08
C LEU A 119 2.45 -10.21 -9.38
N LYS A 120 2.93 -11.15 -8.56
CA LYS A 120 2.68 -12.60 -8.71
C LYS A 120 1.21 -12.97 -8.52
N ILE A 121 0.51 -12.32 -7.60
CA ILE A 121 -0.93 -12.57 -7.35
C ILE A 121 -1.84 -11.76 -8.29
N GLU A 122 -1.41 -10.57 -8.71
CA GLU A 122 -2.16 -9.67 -9.60
C GLU A 122 -1.85 -9.87 -11.08
N LYS A 123 -2.41 -10.94 -11.67
CA LYS A 123 -2.10 -11.40 -13.02
C LYS A 123 -2.91 -10.73 -14.15
N ASN A 124 -4.09 -10.18 -13.85
CA ASN A 124 -4.98 -9.64 -14.88
C ASN A 124 -4.45 -8.34 -15.49
N ALA A 125 -4.69 -8.09 -16.78
CA ALA A 125 -4.19 -6.91 -17.49
C ALA A 125 -4.73 -5.58 -16.93
N ASP A 126 -5.87 -5.60 -16.24
CA ASP A 126 -6.52 -4.48 -15.58
C ASP A 126 -6.30 -4.44 -14.05
N ALA A 127 -5.45 -5.33 -13.53
CA ALA A 127 -5.25 -5.48 -12.11
C ALA A 127 -4.76 -4.18 -11.43
N GLN A 128 -5.42 -3.84 -10.33
CA GLN A 128 -4.98 -2.80 -9.40
C GLN A 128 -3.92 -3.37 -8.46
N LEU A 129 -2.71 -2.84 -8.50
CA LEU A 129 -1.55 -3.35 -7.78
C LEU A 129 -1.40 -2.73 -6.39
N GLY A 130 -1.75 -1.46 -6.26
CA GLY A 130 -1.62 -0.73 -5.00
C GLY A 130 -2.43 0.56 -5.02
N ARG A 131 -2.63 1.14 -3.85
CA ARG A 131 -3.22 2.46 -3.68
C ARG A 131 -2.15 3.42 -3.21
N SER A 132 -1.94 4.50 -3.94
CA SER A 132 -0.97 5.53 -3.59
C SER A 132 -1.69 6.72 -2.98
N PHE A 133 -1.14 7.22 -1.88
CA PHE A 133 -1.56 8.41 -1.16
C PHE A 133 -0.41 9.42 -1.18
N GLU A 134 -0.76 10.69 -1.27
CA GLU A 134 0.18 11.79 -1.11
C GLU A 134 -0.45 12.84 -0.21
N PHE A 135 0.24 13.26 0.85
CA PHE A 135 -0.28 14.30 1.73
C PHE A 135 0.78 15.17 2.38
N SER A 136 0.49 16.46 2.53
CA SER A 136 1.43 17.41 3.14
C SER A 136 1.50 17.26 4.66
N LEU A 137 2.67 17.53 5.22
CA LEU A 137 2.92 17.61 6.65
C LEU A 137 3.15 19.08 7.07
N PRO A 138 2.81 19.46 8.31
CA PRO A 138 3.20 20.75 8.85
C PRO A 138 4.72 20.91 8.85
N LYS A 139 5.19 22.01 8.27
CA LYS A 139 6.63 22.32 8.20
C LYS A 139 7.19 22.79 9.54
N GLU A 140 6.31 23.16 10.47
CA GLU A 140 6.63 23.60 11.82
C GLU A 140 7.04 22.41 12.70
N TRP A 141 6.60 21.20 12.34
CA TRP A 141 6.99 19.98 13.04
C TRP A 141 8.45 19.63 12.76
N SER A 142 9.14 19.18 13.80
CA SER A 142 10.43 18.52 13.67
C SER A 142 10.30 17.28 12.80
N ARG A 143 11.43 16.81 12.25
CA ARG A 143 11.44 15.58 11.46
C ARG A 143 10.93 14.38 12.25
N GLN A 144 11.23 14.32 13.54
CA GLN A 144 10.79 13.21 14.39
C GLN A 144 9.27 13.25 14.61
N GLU A 145 8.68 14.41 14.89
CA GLU A 145 7.22 14.56 15.01
C GLU A 145 6.50 14.19 13.71
N GLN A 146 7.06 14.58 12.56
CA GLN A 146 6.56 14.18 11.25
C GLN A 146 6.59 12.65 11.04
N ILE A 147 7.66 11.99 11.47
CA ILE A 147 7.79 10.53 11.37
C ILE A 147 6.81 9.84 12.31
N ASP A 148 6.74 10.26 13.58
CA ASP A 148 5.92 9.62 14.61
C ASP A 148 4.44 9.73 14.26
N TYR A 149 3.96 10.93 13.93
CA TYR A 149 2.57 11.15 13.52
C TYR A 149 2.22 10.34 12.28
N THR A 150 3.09 10.34 11.26
CA THR A 150 2.82 9.61 10.01
C THR A 150 2.81 8.10 10.26
N THR A 151 3.72 7.60 11.10
CA THR A 151 3.80 6.18 11.47
C THR A 151 2.52 5.76 12.20
N GLU A 152 2.08 6.51 13.21
CA GLU A 152 0.83 6.22 13.94
C GLU A 152 -0.38 6.26 13.02
N TYR A 153 -0.48 7.29 12.17
CA TYR A 153 -1.56 7.42 11.19
C TYR A 153 -1.61 6.22 10.24
N ILE A 154 -0.46 5.80 9.71
CA ILE A 154 -0.36 4.66 8.79
C ILE A 154 -0.70 3.35 9.50
N GLN A 155 -0.22 3.17 10.73
CA GLN A 155 -0.50 1.99 11.54
C GLN A 155 -2.02 1.81 11.70
N LYS A 156 -2.67 2.84 12.26
CA LYS A 156 -4.09 2.82 12.61
C LYS A 156 -5.02 2.73 11.39
N THR A 157 -4.65 3.41 10.30
CA THR A 157 -5.56 3.55 9.14
C THR A 157 -5.40 2.39 8.14
N PHE A 158 -4.22 1.79 8.06
CA PHE A 158 -3.90 0.81 7.01
C PHE A 158 -3.34 -0.49 7.55
N VAL A 159 -2.32 -0.44 8.41
CA VAL A 159 -1.60 -1.65 8.82
C VAL A 159 -2.45 -2.54 9.72
N ASP A 160 -3.16 -1.94 10.67
CA ASP A 160 -4.13 -2.62 11.55
C ASP A 160 -5.31 -3.19 10.75
N GLU A 161 -5.65 -2.56 9.63
CA GLU A 161 -6.67 -3.01 8.68
C GLU A 161 -6.13 -4.03 7.65
N GLY A 162 -4.93 -4.58 7.89
CA GLY A 162 -4.37 -5.69 7.12
C GLY A 162 -3.63 -5.29 5.83
N MET A 163 -3.30 -4.00 5.63
CA MET A 163 -2.54 -3.54 4.47
C MET A 163 -1.06 -3.36 4.81
N CYS A 164 -0.16 -3.82 3.95
CA CYS A 164 1.25 -3.44 4.07
C CYS A 164 1.46 -2.05 3.46
N ALA A 165 2.31 -1.24 4.06
CA ALA A 165 2.54 0.16 3.71
C ALA A 165 4.03 0.44 3.43
N ASP A 166 4.33 0.87 2.20
CA ASP A 166 5.61 1.40 1.77
C ASP A 166 5.50 2.91 1.65
N TRP A 167 6.23 3.66 2.48
CA TRP A 167 6.10 5.11 2.53
C TRP A 167 7.42 5.83 2.75
N SER A 168 7.40 7.12 2.42
CA SER A 168 8.53 8.03 2.57
C SER A 168 8.08 9.46 2.78
N ILE A 169 8.96 10.26 3.36
CA ILE A 169 8.79 11.71 3.43
C ILE A 169 9.69 12.35 2.39
N HIS A 170 9.11 13.22 1.57
CA HIS A 170 9.80 14.04 0.59
C HIS A 170 9.84 15.47 1.10
N ASP A 171 11.03 16.08 1.10
CA ASP A 171 11.25 17.46 1.48
C ASP A 171 12.42 18.05 0.69
N LYS A 172 12.14 19.13 -0.05
CA LYS A 172 13.13 19.86 -0.85
C LYS A 172 13.74 21.04 -0.08
N GLY A 173 13.26 21.32 1.13
CA GLY A 173 13.55 22.56 1.86
C GLY A 173 12.79 23.77 1.30
N ASP A 174 11.75 23.55 0.49
CA ASP A 174 10.89 24.61 -0.08
C ASP A 174 9.68 24.94 0.82
N GLY A 175 9.58 24.30 1.98
CA GLY A 175 8.51 24.51 2.95
C GLY A 175 7.29 23.62 2.76
N ASN A 176 7.33 22.60 1.89
CA ASN A 176 6.25 21.63 1.71
C ASN A 176 6.74 20.17 1.91
N PRO A 177 7.07 19.76 3.15
CA PRO A 177 7.30 18.35 3.44
C PRO A 177 6.01 17.57 3.19
N HIS A 178 6.09 16.46 2.48
CA HIS A 178 4.91 15.64 2.17
C HIS A 178 5.25 14.15 2.16
N VAL A 179 4.26 13.35 2.51
CA VAL A 179 4.33 11.90 2.52
C VAL A 179 3.93 11.38 1.16
N HIS A 180 4.70 10.41 0.65
CA HIS A 180 4.24 9.49 -0.37
C HIS A 180 4.03 8.14 0.31
N LEU A 181 2.85 7.55 0.15
CA LEU A 181 2.48 6.28 0.75
C LEU A 181 1.90 5.36 -0.32
N LEU A 182 2.32 4.11 -0.33
CA LEU A 182 1.82 3.08 -1.22
C LEU A 182 1.41 1.86 -0.39
N VAL A 183 0.13 1.47 -0.46
CA VAL A 183 -0.42 0.35 0.31
C VAL A 183 -0.90 -0.79 -0.58
N THR A 184 -0.85 -2.02 -0.06
CA THR A 184 -1.39 -3.21 -0.73
C THR A 184 -2.92 -3.13 -0.85
N MET A 185 -3.46 -3.79 -1.89
CA MET A 185 -4.92 -3.85 -2.13
C MET A 185 -5.59 -5.08 -1.50
N ARG A 186 -4.80 -6.09 -1.14
CA ARG A 186 -5.27 -7.33 -0.53
C ARG A 186 -4.81 -7.39 0.93
N PRO A 187 -5.65 -7.88 1.85
CA PRO A 187 -5.21 -8.30 3.16
C PRO A 187 -4.45 -9.64 3.08
N PHE A 188 -3.91 -10.08 4.21
CA PHE A 188 -3.39 -11.43 4.40
C PHE A 188 -4.29 -12.24 5.33
N ASN A 189 -4.49 -13.51 4.99
CA ASN A 189 -5.16 -14.47 5.85
C ASN A 189 -4.23 -14.91 7.00
N PRO A 190 -4.76 -15.50 8.08
CA PRO A 190 -3.94 -15.99 9.20
C PRO A 190 -2.88 -17.04 8.84
N ASP A 191 -3.00 -17.69 7.68
CA ASP A 191 -2.00 -18.64 7.16
C ASP A 191 -0.94 -17.98 6.25
N HIS A 192 -0.85 -16.65 6.29
CA HIS A 192 0.04 -15.81 5.48
C HIS A 192 -0.25 -15.80 3.98
N SER A 193 -1.33 -16.44 3.52
CA SER A 193 -1.75 -16.36 2.12
C SER A 193 -2.45 -15.03 1.80
N TRP A 194 -2.42 -14.63 0.53
CA TRP A 194 -3.15 -13.44 0.07
C TRP A 194 -4.67 -13.62 0.20
N GLY A 195 -5.32 -12.67 0.85
CA GLY A 195 -6.77 -12.57 0.94
C GLY A 195 -7.42 -12.08 -0.36
N SER A 196 -8.75 -12.07 -0.38
CA SER A 196 -9.53 -11.47 -1.47
C SER A 196 -9.59 -9.94 -1.31
N LYS A 197 -9.45 -9.19 -2.42
CA LYS A 197 -9.51 -7.71 -2.42
C LYS A 197 -10.84 -7.14 -1.92
N GLU A 198 -11.92 -7.78 -2.34
CA GLU A 198 -13.28 -7.49 -1.91
C GLU A 198 -13.99 -8.82 -1.75
N VAL A 199 -14.57 -9.04 -0.58
CA VAL A 199 -15.47 -10.16 -0.35
C VAL A 199 -16.82 -9.53 -0.10
N LYS A 200 -17.62 -9.31 -1.14
CA LYS A 200 -19.00 -8.84 -0.92
C LYS A 200 -19.82 -9.99 -0.33
N ASP A 201 -20.51 -9.73 0.78
CA ASP A 201 -21.47 -10.69 1.30
C ASP A 201 -22.77 -10.60 0.51
N TRP A 202 -23.21 -11.78 0.08
CA TRP A 202 -24.42 -12.00 -0.68
C TRP A 202 -25.21 -13.08 0.01
N ASP A 203 -26.50 -12.83 0.18
CA ASP A 203 -27.51 -13.82 0.55
C ASP A 203 -28.46 -14.04 -0.62
N PHE A 204 -29.35 -15.02 -0.49
CA PHE A 204 -30.43 -15.24 -1.43
C PHE A 204 -31.75 -14.69 -0.89
N VAL A 205 -32.59 -14.16 -1.78
CA VAL A 205 -33.98 -13.86 -1.45
C VAL A 205 -34.65 -15.15 -0.98
N ARG A 206 -35.44 -15.05 0.10
CA ARG A 206 -36.21 -16.17 0.63
C ARG A 206 -37.71 -15.88 0.57
N ASP A 207 -38.49 -16.91 0.31
CA ASP A 207 -39.95 -16.85 0.42
C ASP A 207 -40.41 -16.87 1.89
N THR A 208 -41.72 -16.86 2.11
CA THR A 208 -42.33 -16.88 3.45
C THR A 208 -42.03 -18.16 4.23
N ASP A 209 -41.69 -19.24 3.52
CA ASP A 209 -41.36 -20.55 4.11
C ASP A 209 -39.85 -20.68 4.37
N GLY A 210 -39.07 -19.66 4.01
CA GLY A 210 -37.62 -19.61 4.18
C GLY A 210 -36.84 -20.32 3.07
N ASN A 211 -37.50 -20.77 1.99
CA ASN A 211 -36.83 -21.37 0.84
C ASN A 211 -36.21 -20.29 -0.04
N ILE A 212 -35.13 -20.63 -0.73
CA ILE A 212 -34.49 -19.71 -1.68
C ILE A 212 -35.42 -19.49 -2.87
N VAL A 213 -35.67 -18.24 -3.21
CA VAL A 213 -36.42 -17.87 -4.41
C VAL A 213 -35.57 -18.12 -5.65
N VAL A 214 -36.12 -18.91 -6.57
CA VAL A 214 -35.49 -19.32 -7.82
C VAL A 214 -36.24 -18.70 -8.99
N ASP A 215 -35.58 -17.77 -9.69
CA ASP A 215 -36.07 -17.15 -10.92
C ASP A 215 -34.87 -16.83 -11.82
N GLU A 216 -34.67 -17.64 -12.86
CA GLU A 216 -33.57 -17.48 -13.81
C GLU A 216 -33.70 -16.22 -14.68
N SER A 217 -34.90 -15.66 -14.77
CA SER A 217 -35.17 -14.45 -15.56
C SER A 217 -34.88 -13.16 -14.78
N HIS A 218 -34.68 -13.26 -13.46
CA HIS A 218 -34.41 -12.12 -12.61
C HIS A 218 -33.01 -11.52 -12.89
N PRO A 219 -32.84 -10.18 -12.92
CA PRO A 219 -31.55 -9.54 -13.21
C PRO A 219 -30.43 -9.95 -12.24
N ASP A 220 -30.77 -10.20 -10.98
CA ASP A 220 -29.85 -10.65 -9.93
C ASP A 220 -29.78 -12.18 -9.76
N TRP A 221 -30.23 -12.95 -10.75
CA TRP A 221 -30.07 -14.40 -10.76
C TRP A 221 -28.58 -14.78 -10.70
N TRP A 222 -28.25 -15.73 -9.83
CA TRP A 222 -26.89 -16.25 -9.71
C TRP A 222 -26.89 -17.74 -9.40
N GLN A 223 -26.00 -18.48 -10.07
CA GLN A 223 -25.73 -19.90 -9.82
C GLN A 223 -24.23 -20.16 -9.68
N ASP A 224 -23.85 -20.95 -8.68
CA ASP A 224 -22.46 -21.35 -8.48
C ASP A 224 -22.02 -22.34 -9.58
N LYS A 225 -20.89 -22.03 -10.23
CA LYS A 225 -20.36 -22.86 -11.34
C LYS A 225 -19.84 -24.23 -10.90
N LYS A 226 -19.43 -24.38 -9.63
CA LYS A 226 -18.89 -25.63 -9.07
C LYS A 226 -19.94 -26.44 -8.32
N ASN A 227 -20.96 -25.77 -7.79
CA ASN A 227 -22.09 -26.41 -7.11
C ASN A 227 -23.42 -25.84 -7.66
N PRO A 228 -23.97 -26.38 -8.76
CA PRO A 228 -25.17 -25.87 -9.40
C PRO A 228 -26.40 -25.78 -8.48
N ASP A 229 -26.47 -26.60 -7.42
CA ASP A 229 -27.56 -26.58 -6.44
C ASP A 229 -27.56 -25.32 -5.57
N ARG A 230 -26.46 -24.54 -5.59
CA ARG A 230 -26.38 -23.25 -4.93
C ARG A 230 -26.73 -22.13 -5.91
N HIS A 231 -28.02 -21.87 -6.04
CA HIS A 231 -28.58 -20.88 -6.96
C HIS A 231 -29.74 -20.10 -6.34
N GLY A 232 -30.08 -18.95 -6.93
CA GLY A 232 -31.19 -18.10 -6.50
C GLY A 232 -30.99 -16.63 -6.88
N ILE A 233 -31.96 -15.80 -6.53
CA ILE A 233 -31.86 -14.34 -6.64
C ILE A 233 -30.95 -13.81 -5.53
N ARG A 234 -29.84 -13.15 -5.87
CA ARG A 234 -28.88 -12.62 -4.89
C ARG A 234 -29.23 -11.22 -4.42
N ILE A 235 -29.11 -11.00 -3.11
CA ILE A 235 -29.22 -9.68 -2.48
C ILE A 235 -27.99 -9.35 -1.63
N PRO A 236 -27.56 -8.09 -1.59
CA PRO A 236 -26.45 -7.67 -0.74
C PRO A 236 -26.85 -7.81 0.72
N VAL A 237 -25.99 -8.41 1.54
CA VAL A 237 -26.17 -8.35 3.00
C VAL A 237 -25.77 -6.95 3.44
N LEU A 238 -26.65 -6.23 4.13
CA LEU A 238 -26.39 -4.88 4.60
C LEU A 238 -26.01 -4.88 6.09
N ASP A 239 -25.19 -3.92 6.51
CA ASP A 239 -24.93 -3.62 7.92
C ASP A 239 -26.02 -2.73 8.54
N GLU A 240 -25.84 -2.37 9.81
CA GLU A 240 -26.77 -1.53 10.57
C GLU A 240 -26.97 -0.12 9.96
N ASN A 241 -26.05 0.32 9.10
CA ASN A 241 -26.10 1.61 8.41
C ASN A 241 -26.62 1.48 6.96
N GLY A 242 -27.06 0.28 6.55
CA GLY A 242 -27.56 0.02 5.21
C GLY A 242 -26.45 -0.11 4.15
N VAL A 243 -25.19 -0.27 4.55
CA VAL A 243 -24.05 -0.44 3.65
C VAL A 243 -23.80 -1.93 3.42
N GLN A 244 -23.49 -2.33 2.18
CA GLN A 244 -23.19 -3.74 1.88
C GLN A 244 -22.01 -4.24 2.70
N LYS A 245 -22.24 -5.29 3.49
CA LYS A 245 -21.20 -5.98 4.25
C LYS A 245 -20.15 -6.54 3.31
N VAL A 246 -18.90 -6.28 3.67
CA VAL A 246 -17.74 -6.96 3.11
C VAL A 246 -17.40 -8.09 4.06
N GLY A 247 -17.55 -9.34 3.63
CA GLY A 247 -17.41 -10.53 4.45
C GLY A 247 -15.97 -10.98 4.69
N ALA A 248 -15.77 -11.79 5.72
CA ALA A 248 -14.54 -12.53 5.98
C ALA A 248 -14.61 -13.97 5.44
N ARG A 249 -15.16 -14.19 4.23
CA ARG A 249 -15.28 -15.56 3.69
C ARG A 249 -13.90 -16.12 3.36
N ASN A 250 -13.35 -16.85 4.32
CA ASN A 250 -12.39 -17.94 4.16
C ASN A 250 -12.89 -18.88 3.05
N ARG A 251 -12.47 -18.64 1.81
CA ARG A 251 -12.51 -19.69 0.79
C ARG A 251 -11.32 -20.59 1.06
N LYS A 252 -11.55 -21.67 1.82
CA LYS A 252 -10.94 -22.94 1.44
C LYS A 252 -11.46 -23.25 0.03
N GLN A 253 -10.63 -23.00 -0.98
CA GLN A 253 -10.75 -23.63 -2.29
C GLN A 253 -9.74 -24.76 -2.38
#